data_AF-A0A645E0C3-F1
#
_entry.id   AF-A0A645E0C3-F1
#
_cell.length_a   1.000
_cell.length_b   1.000
_cell.length_c   1.000
_cell.angle_alpha   90.00
_cell.angle_beta   90.00
_cell.angle_gamma   90.00
#
_symmetry.space_group_name_H-M   'P 1'
#
loop_
_entity.id
_entity.type
_entity.pdbx_description
1 polymer ?
#
loop_
_entity_poly.entity_id
_entity_poly.type
_entity_poly.pdbx_seq_one_letter_code
_entity_poly.pdbx_strand_id
1 'polypeptide(L)'
;MQYFASVAFLSKEKQPIIGEQLLAILDDRLVKSNDFFQICILNLFTVTNQFNNIARLVSLYDSASINVQREILLAAIPAKCSSWVSEHKEKYLTMSPWCKRAFILASSILPTDEKDVFLGKIVKLSLSNDDVLEQSLIKWALKKKHK
;
A
#
# COMPACT_ATOMS: atom_id res chain seq x y z
N MET A 1 9.24 -16.32 -3.75
CA MET A 1 9.72 -14.93 -3.96
C MET A 1 10.63 -14.50 -2.81
N GLN A 2 11.75 -15.18 -2.59
CA GLN A 2 12.65 -14.91 -1.44
C GLN A 2 13.94 -14.20 -1.87
N TYR A 3 14.29 -14.35 -3.15
CA TYR A 3 15.50 -13.78 -3.75
C TYR A 3 15.46 -12.25 -3.81
N PHE A 4 14.43 -11.62 -4.39
CA PHE A 4 14.39 -10.16 -4.48
C PHE A 4 14.29 -9.45 -3.11
N ALA A 5 13.61 -10.07 -2.15
CA ALA A 5 13.60 -9.58 -0.77
C ALA A 5 15.02 -9.61 -0.17
N SER A 6 15.81 -10.67 -0.39
CA SER A 6 17.20 -10.74 0.09
C SER A 6 18.12 -9.68 -0.51
N VAL A 7 17.94 -9.31 -1.79
CA VAL A 7 18.72 -8.25 -2.45
C VAL A 7 18.44 -6.89 -1.83
N ALA A 8 17.20 -6.62 -1.41
CA ALA A 8 16.87 -5.38 -0.73
C ALA A 8 17.69 -5.15 0.55
N PHE A 9 18.24 -6.20 1.19
CA PHE A 9 18.99 -6.08 2.45
C PHE A 9 20.51 -5.94 2.31
N LEU A 10 21.09 -6.01 1.11
CA LEU A 10 22.55 -6.20 0.94
C LEU A 10 23.42 -4.92 0.92
N SER A 11 22.86 -3.69 0.87
CA SER A 11 23.65 -2.46 1.14
C SER A 11 22.75 -1.25 1.41
N LYS A 12 22.75 -0.72 2.64
CA LYS A 12 21.88 0.41 3.02
C LYS A 12 22.16 1.70 2.25
N GLU A 13 23.41 1.94 1.86
CA GLU A 13 23.83 3.20 1.20
C GLU A 13 23.32 3.34 -0.25
N LYS A 14 23.05 2.24 -0.95
CA LYS A 14 22.62 2.28 -2.36
C LYS A 14 21.12 2.11 -2.56
N GLN A 15 20.37 1.82 -1.50
CA GLN A 15 18.93 1.52 -1.59
C GLN A 15 18.10 2.65 -2.22
N PRO A 16 18.29 3.93 -1.89
CA PRO A 16 17.53 4.99 -2.55
C PRO A 16 17.75 5.07 -4.06
N ILE A 17 19.00 4.86 -4.50
CA ILE A 17 19.35 4.83 -5.93
C ILE A 17 18.68 3.66 -6.63
N ILE A 18 18.73 2.47 -6.02
CA ILE A 18 18.06 1.27 -6.55
C ILE A 18 16.55 1.49 -6.65
N GLY A 19 15.96 2.12 -5.64
CA GLY A 19 14.55 2.48 -5.64
C GLY A 19 14.17 3.40 -6.79
N GLU A 20 14.96 4.45 -7.04
CA GLU A 20 14.74 5.34 -8.20
C GLU A 20 14.90 4.62 -9.54
N GLN A 21 15.88 3.71 -9.65
CA GLN A 21 16.05 2.89 -10.85
C GLN A 21 14.86 1.96 -11.09
N LEU A 22 14.35 1.31 -10.04
CA LEU A 22 13.15 0.47 -10.11
C LEU A 22 11.93 1.28 -10.56
N LEU A 23 11.76 2.50 -10.03
CA LEU A 23 10.67 3.37 -10.44
C LEU A 23 10.85 3.90 -11.86
N ALA A 24 12.07 4.16 -12.31
CA ALA A 24 12.33 4.51 -13.71
C ALA A 24 12.02 3.36 -14.68
N ILE A 25 12.22 2.10 -14.26
CA ILE A 25 11.85 0.92 -15.05
C ILE A 25 10.33 0.84 -15.24
N LEU A 26 9.50 1.39 -14.34
CA LEU A 26 8.05 1.44 -14.53
C LEU A 26 7.63 2.27 -15.76
N ASP A 27 8.48 3.20 -16.20
CA ASP A 27 8.25 4.03 -17.38
C ASP A 27 8.70 3.35 -18.68
N ASP A 28 9.40 2.21 -18.61
CA ASP A 28 9.76 1.41 -19.78
C ASP A 28 8.51 0.88 -20.49
N ARG A 29 8.50 0.90 -21.83
CA ARG A 29 7.34 0.51 -22.64
C ARG A 29 6.88 -0.92 -22.38
N LEU A 30 7.79 -1.87 -22.18
CA LEU A 30 7.44 -3.28 -21.94
C LEU A 30 6.85 -3.47 -20.55
N VAL A 31 7.37 -2.75 -19.56
CA VAL A 31 6.89 -2.81 -18.17
C VAL A 31 5.54 -2.10 -18.04
N LYS A 32 5.43 -0.89 -18.59
CA LYS A 32 4.21 -0.08 -18.55
C LYS A 32 3.01 -0.76 -19.24
N SER A 33 3.26 -1.61 -20.24
CA SER A 33 2.21 -2.37 -20.92
C SER A 33 1.83 -3.68 -20.23
N ASN A 34 2.48 -4.04 -19.12
CA ASN A 34 2.25 -5.30 -18.42
C ASN A 34 2.13 -5.11 -16.91
N ASP A 35 0.89 -5.24 -16.40
CA ASP A 35 0.58 -5.12 -14.98
C ASP A 35 1.36 -6.11 -14.10
N PHE A 36 1.67 -7.32 -14.58
CA PHE A 36 2.44 -8.29 -13.81
C PHE A 36 3.84 -7.78 -13.49
N PHE A 37 4.54 -7.17 -14.47
CA PHE A 37 5.86 -6.60 -14.24
C PHE A 37 5.81 -5.42 -13.28
N GLN A 38 4.80 -4.56 -13.42
CA GLN A 38 4.60 -3.43 -12.50
C GLN A 38 4.36 -3.93 -11.07
N ILE A 39 3.49 -4.93 -10.88
CA ILE A 39 3.24 -5.55 -9.57
C ILE A 39 4.52 -6.15 -8.99
N CYS A 40 5.30 -6.89 -9.78
CA CYS A 40 6.55 -7.49 -9.30
C CYS A 40 7.55 -6.45 -8.78
N ILE A 41 7.68 -5.32 -9.48
CA ILE A 41 8.56 -4.21 -9.08
C ILE A 41 7.99 -3.52 -7.83
N LEU A 42 6.70 -3.17 -7.85
CA LEU A 42 6.06 -2.40 -6.78
C LEU A 42 5.95 -3.17 -5.46
N ASN A 43 5.81 -4.50 -5.52
CA ASN A 43 5.78 -5.36 -4.34
C ASN A 43 7.03 -5.18 -3.46
N LEU A 44 8.19 -4.85 -4.06
CA LEU A 44 9.42 -4.57 -3.31
C LEU A 44 9.27 -3.40 -2.34
N PHE A 45 8.46 -2.40 -2.68
CA PHE A 45 8.19 -1.24 -1.83
C PHE A 45 7.17 -1.55 -0.71
N THR A 46 6.37 -2.61 -0.86
CA THR A 46 5.38 -3.00 0.16
C THR A 46 6.00 -3.67 1.39
N VAL A 47 7.19 -4.24 1.23
CA VAL A 47 7.89 -4.98 2.30
C VAL A 47 8.90 -4.13 3.06
N THR A 48 9.33 -2.98 2.52
CA THR A 48 10.37 -2.15 3.14
C THR A 48 10.27 -0.68 2.73
N ASN A 49 10.59 0.22 3.65
CA ASN A 49 10.76 1.66 3.36
C ASN A 49 12.23 2.04 3.08
N GLN A 50 13.11 1.05 2.95
CA GLN A 50 14.55 1.26 2.76
C GLN A 50 14.89 2.01 1.45
N PHE A 51 14.03 1.90 0.44
CA PHE A 51 14.17 2.62 -0.82
C PHE A 51 13.86 4.12 -0.69
N ASN A 52 13.08 4.54 0.31
CA ASN A 52 12.75 5.96 0.56
C ASN A 52 12.11 6.71 -0.63
N ASN A 53 11.35 6.03 -1.49
CA ASN A 53 10.68 6.65 -2.66
C ASN A 53 9.16 6.76 -2.51
N ILE A 54 8.64 6.74 -1.28
CA ILE A 54 7.19 6.78 -1.05
C ILE A 54 6.54 8.01 -1.68
N ALA A 55 7.21 9.17 -1.67
CA ALA A 55 6.71 10.40 -2.27
C ALA A 55 6.42 10.25 -3.78
N ARG A 56 7.31 9.56 -4.51
CA ARG A 56 7.11 9.28 -5.93
C ARG A 56 5.97 8.29 -6.14
N LEU A 57 5.90 7.23 -5.33
CA LEU A 57 4.80 6.25 -5.41
C LEU A 57 3.43 6.88 -5.20
N VAL A 58 3.26 7.68 -4.14
CA VAL A 58 1.96 8.31 -3.84
C VAL A 58 1.54 9.32 -4.92
N SER A 59 2.51 9.99 -5.57
CA SER A 59 2.23 10.91 -6.68
C SER A 59 1.67 10.21 -7.93
N LEU A 60 1.92 8.90 -8.09
CA LEU A 60 1.42 8.10 -9.20
C LEU A 60 0.03 7.53 -8.95
N TYR A 61 -0.51 7.62 -7.72
CA TYR A 61 -1.70 6.89 -7.31
C TYR A 61 -2.94 7.20 -8.16
N ASP A 62 -3.24 8.48 -8.39
CA ASP A 62 -4.48 8.87 -9.08
C ASP A 62 -4.45 8.54 -10.60
N SER A 63 -3.27 8.40 -11.21
CA SER A 63 -3.11 8.05 -12.63
C SER A 63 -2.80 6.56 -12.89
N ALA A 64 -2.59 5.81 -11.81
CA ALA A 64 -2.21 4.41 -11.85
C ALA A 64 -3.37 3.46 -12.18
N SER A 65 -3.05 2.28 -12.73
CA SER A 65 -4.01 1.18 -12.84
C SER A 65 -4.43 0.67 -11.46
N ILE A 66 -5.56 -0.02 -11.36
CA ILE A 66 -6.09 -0.55 -10.09
C ILE A 66 -5.06 -1.45 -9.38
N ASN A 67 -4.30 -2.23 -10.14
CA ASN A 67 -3.27 -3.11 -9.62
C ASN A 67 -2.10 -2.32 -9.01
N VAL A 68 -1.67 -1.25 -9.67
CA VAL A 68 -0.62 -0.36 -9.18
C VAL A 68 -1.08 0.43 -7.97
N GLN A 69 -2.32 0.95 -7.98
CA GLN A 69 -2.94 1.63 -6.84
C GLN A 69 -2.91 0.77 -5.58
N ARG A 70 -3.27 -0.50 -5.71
CA ARG A 70 -3.21 -1.48 -4.60
C ARG A 70 -1.80 -1.56 -4.01
N GLU A 71 -0.77 -1.70 -4.84
CA GLU A 71 0.61 -1.81 -4.35
C GLU A 71 1.10 -0.51 -3.69
N ILE A 72 0.71 0.66 -4.22
CA ILE A 72 1.00 1.96 -3.60
C ILE A 72 0.37 2.05 -2.19
N LEU A 73 -0.89 1.63 -2.02
CA LEU A 73 -1.54 1.58 -0.71
C LEU A 73 -0.80 0.69 0.28
N LEU A 74 -0.28 -0.46 -0.18
CA LEU A 74 0.49 -1.36 0.67
C LEU A 74 1.88 -0.78 1.01
N ALA A 75 2.53 -0.09 0.06
CA ALA A 75 3.82 0.58 0.28
C ALA A 75 3.74 1.74 1.30
N ALA A 76 2.56 2.36 1.48
CA ALA A 76 2.36 3.37 2.50
C ALA A 76 2.55 2.84 3.94
N ILE A 77 2.34 1.53 4.17
CA ILE A 77 2.43 0.88 5.49
C ILE A 77 3.87 0.92 6.06
N PRO A 78 4.88 0.31 5.41
CA PRO A 78 6.25 0.36 5.91
C PRO A 78 6.80 1.79 5.93
N ALA A 79 6.32 2.67 5.04
CA ALA A 79 6.70 4.07 4.96
C ALA A 79 6.04 4.97 6.04
N LYS A 80 5.10 4.43 6.84
CA LYS A 80 4.33 5.18 7.85
C LYS A 80 3.68 6.46 7.29
N CYS A 81 3.18 6.42 6.05
CA CYS A 81 2.61 7.59 5.37
C CYS A 81 1.15 7.86 5.81
N SER A 82 0.93 8.11 7.11
CA SER A 82 -0.41 8.16 7.71
C SER A 82 -1.24 9.36 7.23
N SER A 83 -0.63 10.54 7.04
CA SER A 83 -1.31 11.73 6.50
C SER A 83 -1.95 11.44 5.14
N TRP A 84 -1.16 10.88 4.22
CA TRP A 84 -1.64 10.56 2.88
C TRP A 84 -2.75 9.50 2.90
N VAL A 85 -2.62 8.46 3.74
CA VAL A 85 -3.70 7.48 3.93
C VAL A 85 -4.97 8.14 4.47
N SER A 86 -4.84 9.07 5.42
CA SER A 86 -5.98 9.81 5.98
C SER A 86 -6.74 10.61 4.91
N GLU A 87 -6.02 11.31 4.04
CA GLU A 87 -6.59 12.09 2.93
C GLU A 87 -7.39 11.23 1.93
N HIS A 88 -7.09 9.93 1.84
CA HIS A 88 -7.72 9.03 0.87
C HIS A 88 -8.92 8.24 1.41
N LYS A 89 -9.27 8.40 2.70
CA LYS A 89 -10.40 7.67 3.33
C LYS A 89 -11.74 7.91 2.64
N GLU A 90 -11.99 9.13 2.17
CA GLU A 90 -13.25 9.50 1.52
C GLU A 90 -13.47 8.74 0.22
N LYS A 91 -12.38 8.37 -0.47
CA LYS A 91 -12.42 7.56 -1.69
C LYS A 91 -12.68 6.07 -1.40
N TYR A 92 -12.67 5.61 -0.13
CA TYR A 92 -12.77 4.19 0.22
C TYR A 92 -13.97 3.49 -0.43
N LEU A 93 -15.15 4.10 -0.38
CA LEU A 93 -16.37 3.47 -0.87
C LEU A 93 -16.36 3.23 -2.39
N THR A 94 -15.63 4.06 -3.14
CA THR A 94 -15.51 3.99 -4.61
C THR A 94 -14.31 3.17 -5.09
N MET A 95 -13.42 2.74 -4.17
CA MET A 95 -12.29 1.87 -4.51
C MET A 95 -12.75 0.50 -5.00
N SER A 96 -11.93 -0.11 -5.86
CA SER A 96 -12.08 -1.52 -6.26
C SER A 96 -12.01 -2.45 -5.03
N PRO A 97 -12.56 -3.67 -5.08
CA PRO A 97 -12.51 -4.61 -3.95
C PRO A 97 -11.09 -4.88 -3.43
N TRP A 98 -10.11 -5.01 -4.33
CA TRP A 98 -8.71 -5.22 -3.95
C TRP A 98 -8.07 -3.98 -3.34
N CYS A 99 -8.37 -2.79 -3.85
CA CYS A 99 -7.91 -1.53 -3.25
C CYS A 99 -8.55 -1.32 -1.88
N LYS A 100 -9.84 -1.62 -1.69
CA LYS A 100 -10.50 -1.57 -0.37
C LYS A 100 -9.77 -2.43 0.66
N ARG A 101 -9.40 -3.67 0.30
CA ARG A 101 -8.63 -4.57 1.18
C ARG A 101 -7.25 -3.99 1.53
N ALA A 102 -6.52 -3.50 0.53
CA ALA A 102 -5.25 -2.83 0.75
C ALA A 102 -5.40 -1.58 1.64
N PHE A 103 -6.49 -0.83 1.46
CA PHE A 103 -6.79 0.36 2.25
C PHE A 103 -7.13 0.03 3.71
N ILE A 104 -7.83 -1.07 3.99
CA ILE A 104 -8.04 -1.56 5.37
C ILE A 104 -6.70 -1.87 6.04
N LEU A 105 -5.78 -2.51 5.31
CA LEU A 105 -4.43 -2.79 5.80
C LEU A 105 -3.64 -1.49 6.03
N ALA A 106 -3.70 -0.55 5.09
CA ALA A 106 -3.08 0.76 5.19
C ALA A 106 -3.63 1.57 6.38
N SER A 107 -4.92 1.46 6.68
CA SER A 107 -5.54 2.13 7.83
C SER A 107 -4.95 1.70 9.18
N SER A 108 -4.18 0.61 9.24
CA SER A 108 -3.47 0.18 10.45
C SER A 108 -2.38 1.15 10.91
N ILE A 109 -1.93 2.08 10.05
CA ILE A 109 -0.96 3.13 10.39
C ILE A 109 -1.62 4.47 10.74
N LEU A 110 -2.94 4.57 10.76
CA LEU A 110 -3.64 5.78 11.20
C LEU A 110 -3.57 5.94 12.73
N PRO A 111 -3.72 7.19 13.24
CA PRO A 111 -3.90 7.44 14.67
C PRO A 111 -5.05 6.61 15.25
N THR A 112 -4.93 6.15 16.50
CA THR A 112 -5.88 5.22 17.12
C THR A 112 -7.33 5.71 17.04
N ASP A 113 -7.59 6.95 17.43
CA ASP A 113 -8.94 7.51 17.46
C ASP A 113 -9.58 7.54 16.06
N GLU A 114 -8.79 7.92 15.06
CA GLU A 114 -9.20 7.99 13.67
C GLU A 114 -9.44 6.59 13.09
N LYS A 115 -8.51 5.67 13.34
CA LYS A 115 -8.57 4.27 12.90
C LYS A 115 -9.81 3.57 13.45
N ASP A 116 -10.09 3.75 14.74
CA ASP A 116 -11.21 3.10 15.42
C ASP A 116 -12.56 3.61 14.88
N VAL A 117 -12.66 4.91 14.59
CA VAL A 117 -13.85 5.48 13.92
C VAL A 117 -13.97 4.97 12.49
N PHE A 118 -12.90 5.07 11.69
CA PHE A 118 -12.94 4.72 10.27
C PHE A 118 -13.22 3.23 10.07
N LEU A 119 -12.41 2.34 10.67
CA LEU A 119 -12.57 0.90 10.49
C LEU A 119 -13.78 0.36 11.27
N GLY A 120 -14.00 0.85 12.48
CA GLY A 120 -15.02 0.34 13.39
C GLY A 120 -16.44 0.80 13.07
N LYS A 121 -16.60 2.01 12.51
CA LYS A 121 -17.91 2.59 12.20
C LYS A 121 -18.15 2.75 10.71
N ILE A 122 -17.22 3.31 9.95
CA ILE A 122 -17.47 3.60 8.52
C ILE A 122 -17.35 2.33 7.68
N VAL A 123 -16.19 1.67 7.72
CA VAL A 123 -15.93 0.49 6.90
C VAL A 123 -16.84 -0.66 7.31
N LYS A 124 -16.92 -0.97 8.60
CA LYS A 124 -17.71 -2.10 9.09
C LYS A 124 -19.21 -2.01 8.74
N LEU A 125 -19.79 -0.81 8.70
CA LEU A 125 -21.19 -0.61 8.29
C LEU A 125 -21.41 -0.82 6.79
N SER A 126 -20.35 -0.70 5.97
CA SER A 126 -20.43 -0.95 4.53
C SER A 126 -20.31 -2.43 4.14
N LEU A 127 -20.02 -3.32 5.11
CA LEU A 127 -19.80 -4.74 4.87
C LEU A 127 -21.05 -5.56 5.21
N SER A 128 -21.25 -6.61 4.42
CA SER A 128 -22.22 -7.67 4.68
C SER A 128 -21.63 -8.76 5.58
N ASN A 129 -22.48 -9.68 6.06
CA ASN A 129 -22.03 -10.82 6.87
C ASN A 129 -21.11 -11.77 6.08
N ASP A 130 -21.22 -11.80 4.75
CA ASP A 130 -20.45 -12.68 3.87
C ASP A 130 -19.04 -12.15 3.58
N ASP A 131 -18.73 -10.90 3.95
CA ASP A 131 -17.41 -10.26 3.79
C ASP A 131 -16.42 -10.69 4.88
N VAL A 132 -16.27 -12.01 5.07
CA VAL A 132 -15.48 -12.64 6.14
C VAL A 132 -14.00 -12.21 6.09
N LEU A 133 -13.46 -12.02 4.90
CA LEU A 133 -12.07 -11.59 4.71
C LEU A 133 -11.86 -10.16 5.20
N GLU A 134 -12.69 -9.23 4.77
CA GLU A 134 -12.64 -7.82 5.13
C GLU A 134 -12.84 -7.65 6.65
N GLN A 135 -13.78 -8.39 7.25
CA GLN A 135 -13.95 -8.42 8.70
C GLN A 135 -12.70 -8.91 9.43
N SER A 136 -12.00 -9.90 8.88
CA SER A 136 -10.75 -10.41 9.45
C SER A 136 -9.61 -9.38 9.34
N LEU A 137 -9.52 -8.68 8.20
CA LEU A 137 -8.56 -7.58 7.99
C LEU A 137 -8.80 -6.43 8.97
N ILE A 138 -10.06 -6.04 9.20
CA ILE A 138 -10.42 -4.99 10.17
C ILE A 138 -9.98 -5.39 11.58
N LYS A 139 -10.29 -6.61 12.01
CA LYS A 139 -9.87 -7.11 13.34
C LYS A 139 -8.35 -7.06 13.50
N TRP A 140 -7.61 -7.47 12.47
CA TRP A 140 -6.15 -7.39 12.46
C TRP A 140 -5.64 -5.94 12.56
N ALA A 141 -6.20 -5.04 11.75
CA ALA A 141 -5.77 -3.64 11.68
C ALA A 141 -6.05 -2.87 12.98
N LEU A 142 -7.20 -3.14 13.63
CA LEU A 142 -7.53 -2.56 14.94
C LEU A 142 -6.57 -3.02 16.04
N LYS A 143 -6.19 -4.30 16.06
CA LYS A 143 -5.27 -4.87 17.07
C LYS A 143 -3.84 -4.33 16.94
N LYS A 144 -3.43 -3.91 15.74
CA LYS A 144 -2.09 -3.35 15.50
C LYS A 144 -1.97 -1.98 16.18
N LYS A 145 -1.18 -1.89 17.25
CA LYS A 145 -0.88 -0.61 17.91
C LYS A 145 0.18 0.15 17.13
N HIS A 146 -0.05 1.44 16.92
CA HIS A 146 0.95 2.34 16.36
C HIS A 146 2.11 2.44 17.37
N LYS A 147 3.33 2.08 16.96
CA LYS A 147 4.57 2.28 17.70
C LYS A 147 5.33 3.46 17.12
#